data_AF-A0A5E7Y2P9-F1
#
_entry.id   AF-A0A5E7Y2P9-F1
#
_cell.length_a   1.000
_cell.length_b   1.000
_cell.length_c   1.000
_cell.angle_alpha   90.00
_cell.angle_beta   90.00
_cell.angle_gamma   90.00
#
_symmetry.space_group_name_H-M   'P 1'
#
loop_
_entity.id
_entity.type
_entity.pdbx_description
1 polymer ?
#
loop_
_entity_poly.entity_id
_entity_poly.type
_entity_poly.pdbx_seq_one_letter_code
_entity_poly.pdbx_strand_id
1 'polypeptide(L)'
;MTHRKITTIDGGSAQYWRQRKRGFGLIQDAEHAARQIVGAPLYIAGAWDDDYGDYEPVENLAPFERMDETIRAIEADETAISILIAQGRTSIGGYQIRAVVDALGQHGIGGPERNPLWRPGTD
;
A
#
# COMPACT_ATOMS: atom_id res chain seq x y z
N MET A 1 8.69 -8.25 26.03
CA MET A 1 7.62 -9.13 25.52
C MET A 1 6.96 -8.42 24.34
N THR A 2 7.07 -8.95 23.12
CA THR A 2 6.36 -8.40 21.96
C THR A 2 4.88 -8.76 22.07
N HIS A 3 4.01 -7.76 22.24
CA HIS A 3 2.56 -7.95 22.21
C HIS A 3 2.13 -8.43 20.82
N ARG A 4 1.95 -9.74 20.63
CA ARG A 4 1.31 -10.28 19.42
C ARG A 4 -0.20 -10.28 19.63
N LYS A 5 -0.92 -9.44 18.89
CA LYS A 5 -2.39 -9.47 18.83
C LYS A 5 -2.81 -10.75 18.10
N ILE A 6 -3.19 -11.79 18.85
CA ILE A 6 -3.75 -13.01 18.28
C ILE A 6 -5.14 -12.66 17.75
N THR A 7 -5.34 -12.76 16.44
CA THR A 7 -6.61 -12.43 15.80
C THR A 7 -7.38 -13.72 15.55
N THR A 8 -8.52 -13.90 16.20
CA THR A 8 -9.39 -15.05 15.98
C THR A 8 -10.05 -14.95 14.61
N ILE A 9 -9.95 -16.01 13.82
CA ILE A 9 -10.54 -16.10 12.49
C ILE A 9 -11.86 -16.86 12.57
N ASP A 10 -12.95 -16.24 12.14
CA ASP A 10 -14.23 -16.92 11.90
C ASP A 10 -14.43 -17.13 10.40
N GLY A 11 -13.87 -18.24 9.89
CA GLY A 11 -13.97 -18.61 8.49
C GLY A 11 -15.39 -19.01 8.02
N GLY A 12 -16.32 -19.24 8.94
CA GLY A 12 -17.73 -19.54 8.62
C GLY A 12 -18.57 -18.28 8.42
N SER A 13 -18.09 -17.13 8.89
CA SER A 13 -18.86 -15.89 8.83
C SER A 13 -18.87 -15.25 7.45
N ALA A 14 -20.07 -14.95 6.95
CA ALA A 14 -20.24 -14.15 5.74
C ALA A 14 -19.65 -12.74 5.87
N GLN A 15 -19.66 -12.17 7.09
CA GLN A 15 -19.07 -10.85 7.34
C GLN A 15 -17.56 -10.86 7.15
N TYR A 16 -16.89 -11.90 7.66
CA TYR A 16 -15.46 -12.08 7.51
C TYR A 16 -15.06 -12.14 6.02
N TRP A 17 -15.77 -12.91 5.21
CA TRP A 17 -15.51 -12.98 3.77
C TRP A 17 -15.80 -11.67 3.04
N ARG A 18 -16.85 -10.94 3.43
CA ARG A 18 -17.13 -9.59 2.88
C ARG A 18 -16.01 -8.62 3.18
N GLN A 19 -15.52 -8.58 4.41
CA GLN A 19 -14.40 -7.72 4.81
C GLN A 19 -13.13 -8.05 4.02
N ARG A 20 -12.83 -9.34 3.83
CA ARG A 20 -11.66 -9.72 3.02
C ARG A 20 -11.80 -9.39 1.54
N LYS A 21 -12.98 -9.58 0.97
CA LYS A 21 -13.23 -9.16 -0.42
C LYS A 21 -13.01 -7.65 -0.58
N ARG A 22 -13.47 -6.84 0.39
CA ARG A 22 -13.21 -5.40 0.42
C ARG A 22 -11.71 -5.11 0.51
N GLY A 23 -11.00 -5.72 1.46
CA GLY A 23 -9.57 -5.51 1.67
C GLY A 23 -8.72 -5.86 0.44
N PHE A 24 -8.98 -7.03 -0.18
CA PHE A 24 -8.32 -7.40 -1.44
C PHE A 24 -8.69 -6.47 -2.60
N GLY A 25 -9.93 -6.00 -2.67
CA GLY A 25 -10.36 -5.01 -3.66
C GLY A 25 -9.56 -3.71 -3.56
N LEU A 26 -9.39 -3.18 -2.35
CA LEU A 26 -8.59 -1.96 -2.13
C LEU A 26 -7.12 -2.13 -2.55
N ILE A 27 -6.52 -3.28 -2.23
CA ILE A 27 -5.15 -3.61 -2.66
C ILE A 27 -5.06 -3.69 -4.19
N GLN A 28 -6.04 -4.32 -4.83
CA GLN A 28 -6.11 -4.41 -6.28
C GLN A 28 -6.27 -3.04 -6.94
N ASP A 29 -7.08 -2.15 -6.36
CA ASP A 29 -7.28 -0.78 -6.84
C ASP A 29 -5.96 0.02 -6.80
N ALA A 30 -5.20 -0.08 -5.72
CA ALA A 30 -3.88 0.56 -5.61
C ALA A 30 -2.87 -0.03 -6.61
N GLU A 31 -2.85 -1.35 -6.79
CA GLU A 31 -2.00 -2.00 -7.80
C GLU A 31 -2.38 -1.60 -9.23
N HIS A 32 -3.65 -1.28 -9.48
CA HIS A 32 -4.11 -0.77 -10.75
C HIS A 32 -3.73 0.71 -10.94
N ALA A 33 -3.90 1.55 -9.92
CA ALA A 33 -3.49 2.95 -9.94
C ALA A 33 -1.98 3.09 -10.20
N ALA A 34 -1.15 2.28 -9.52
CA ALA A 34 0.30 2.24 -9.76
C ALA A 34 0.66 1.90 -11.22
N ARG A 35 -0.07 0.96 -11.85
CA ARG A 35 0.12 0.62 -13.27
C ARG A 35 -0.30 1.75 -14.19
N GLN A 36 -1.37 2.47 -13.86
CA GLN A 36 -1.85 3.60 -14.66
C GLN A 36 -0.86 4.76 -14.67
N ILE A 37 -0.19 5.06 -13.54
CA ILE A 37 0.84 6.10 -13.47
C ILE A 37 1.94 5.88 -14.52
N VAL A 38 2.42 4.64 -14.68
CA VAL A 38 3.50 4.32 -15.63
C VAL A 38 3.11 4.62 -17.08
N GLY A 39 1.83 4.47 -17.43
CA GLY A 39 1.32 4.70 -18.77
C GLY A 39 0.70 6.08 -19.00
N ALA A 40 0.56 6.90 -17.96
CA ALA A 40 -0.10 8.20 -18.06
C ALA A 40 0.87 9.26 -18.62
N PRO A 41 0.40 10.16 -19.50
CA PRO A 41 1.21 11.29 -19.93
C PRO A 41 1.44 12.23 -18.74
N LEU A 42 2.65 12.78 -18.62
CA LEU A 42 2.98 13.75 -17.57
C LEU A 42 2.32 15.11 -17.80
N TYR A 43 2.06 15.46 -19.05
CA TYR A 43 1.39 16.69 -19.44
C TYR A 43 0.20 16.37 -20.35
N ILE A 44 -0.88 17.12 -20.18
CA ILE A 44 -2.06 17.09 -21.04
C ILE A 44 -2.32 18.49 -21.60
N ALA A 45 -3.09 18.57 -22.69
CA ALA A 45 -3.49 19.85 -23.26
C ALA A 45 -4.36 20.61 -22.26
N GLY A 46 -3.94 21.83 -21.94
CA GLY A 46 -4.66 22.76 -21.08
C GLY A 46 -5.60 23.67 -21.86
N ALA A 47 -5.63 24.94 -21.47
CA ALA A 47 -6.41 25.95 -22.19
C ALA A 47 -5.75 26.29 -23.53
N TRP A 48 -6.59 26.66 -24.50
CA TRP A 48 -6.11 27.25 -25.74
C TRP A 48 -5.62 28.68 -25.44
N ASP A 49 -4.43 29.00 -25.94
CA ASP A 49 -3.82 30.32 -25.87
C ASP A 49 -3.95 31.01 -27.24
N ASP A 50 -4.74 32.08 -27.29
CA ASP A 50 -4.96 32.85 -28.51
C ASP A 50 -3.74 33.68 -28.94
N ASP A 51 -2.83 34.03 -28.01
CA ASP A 51 -1.64 34.83 -28.30
C ASP A 51 -0.56 33.98 -29.00
N TYR A 52 -0.42 32.71 -28.61
CA TYR A 52 0.56 31.79 -29.18
C TYR A 52 -0.04 30.81 -30.21
N GLY A 53 -1.36 30.67 -30.24
CA GLY A 53 -2.07 29.81 -31.20
C GLY A 53 -1.87 28.32 -30.96
N ASP A 54 -1.69 27.92 -29.70
CA ASP A 54 -1.53 26.54 -29.26
C ASP A 54 -2.22 26.26 -27.91
N TYR A 55 -2.15 25.01 -27.44
CA TYR A 55 -2.64 24.64 -26.11
C TYR A 55 -1.50 24.71 -25.10
N GLU A 56 -1.69 25.45 -24.00
CA GLU A 56 -0.73 25.45 -22.89
C GLU A 56 -0.70 24.06 -22.23
N PRO A 57 0.47 23.41 -22.10
CA PRO A 57 0.54 22.12 -21.42
C PRO A 57 0.32 22.29 -19.90
N VAL A 58 -0.52 21.45 -19.32
CA VAL A 58 -0.74 21.37 -17.87
C VAL A 58 -0.32 20.02 -17.33
N GLU A 59 0.21 20.00 -16.10
CA GLU A 59 0.62 18.79 -15.41
C GLU A 59 -0.57 17.87 -15.16
N ASN A 60 -0.43 16.59 -15.52
CA ASN A 60 -1.45 15.59 -15.32
C ASN A 60 -1.30 14.94 -13.93
N LEU A 61 -1.85 15.60 -12.92
CA LEU A 61 -1.74 15.15 -11.52
C LEU A 61 -2.74 14.03 -11.18
N ALA A 62 -3.81 13.86 -11.96
CA ALA A 62 -4.91 12.93 -11.64
C ALA A 62 -4.47 11.48 -11.37
N PRO A 63 -3.52 10.86 -12.11
CA PRO A 63 -3.03 9.52 -11.80
C PRO A 63 -2.36 9.43 -10.42
N PHE A 64 -1.62 10.46 -10.03
CA PHE A 64 -0.93 10.54 -8.74
C PHE A 64 -1.92 10.77 -7.59
N GLU A 65 -2.89 11.67 -7.79
CA GLU A 65 -3.99 11.90 -6.84
C GLU A 65 -4.78 10.62 -6.60
N ARG A 66 -5.09 9.86 -7.67
CA ARG A 66 -5.78 8.57 -7.55
C ARG A 66 -4.94 7.55 -6.78
N MET A 67 -3.62 7.51 -6.99
CA MET A 67 -2.75 6.64 -6.20
C MET A 67 -2.80 7.01 -4.73
N ASP A 68 -2.69 8.30 -4.39
CA ASP A 68 -2.79 8.78 -3.01
C ASP A 68 -4.14 8.42 -2.36
N GLU A 69 -5.25 8.56 -3.08
CA GLU A 69 -6.57 8.14 -2.62
C GLU A 69 -6.62 6.65 -2.30
N THR A 70 -6.07 5.79 -3.17
CA THR A 70 -6.07 4.34 -2.95
C THR A 70 -5.21 3.94 -1.75
N ILE A 71 -4.06 4.58 -1.55
CA ILE A 71 -3.21 4.36 -0.37
C ILE A 71 -3.94 4.78 0.90
N ARG A 72 -4.58 5.96 0.92
CA ARG A 72 -5.40 6.41 2.08
C ARG A 72 -6.54 5.44 2.38
N ALA A 73 -7.19 4.90 1.34
CA ALA A 73 -8.27 3.93 1.51
C ALA A 73 -7.78 2.61 2.12
N ILE A 74 -6.59 2.14 1.74
CA ILE A 74 -5.93 0.99 2.37
C ILE A 74 -5.61 1.29 3.83
N GLU A 75 -4.99 2.44 4.13
CA GLU A 75 -4.61 2.80 5.51
C GLU A 75 -5.82 2.98 6.45
N ALA A 76 -6.98 3.32 5.89
CA ALA A 76 -8.25 3.39 6.62
C ALA A 76 -8.97 2.04 6.79
N ASP A 77 -8.50 0.94 6.18
CA ASP A 77 -9.12 -0.38 6.30
C ASP A 77 -8.23 -1.38 7.05
N GLU A 78 -8.66 -1.74 8.27
CA GLU A 78 -7.94 -2.69 9.12
C GLU A 78 -7.74 -4.07 8.45
N THR A 79 -8.66 -4.51 7.59
CA THR A 79 -8.56 -5.81 6.92
C THR A 79 -7.48 -5.79 5.84
N ALA A 80 -7.41 -4.72 5.03
CA ALA A 80 -6.36 -4.51 4.03
C ALA A 80 -4.98 -4.44 4.70
N ILE A 81 -4.86 -3.66 5.78
CA ILE A 81 -3.62 -3.57 6.57
C ILE A 81 -3.23 -4.95 7.13
N SER A 82 -4.17 -5.69 7.72
CA SER A 82 -3.90 -7.04 8.24
C SER A 82 -3.43 -8.00 7.15
N ILE A 83 -4.05 -7.96 5.96
CA ILE A 83 -3.63 -8.76 4.80
C ILE A 83 -2.18 -8.42 4.41
N LEU A 84 -1.85 -7.14 4.28
CA LEU A 84 -0.51 -6.69 3.86
C LEU A 84 0.56 -7.01 4.90
N ILE A 85 0.25 -6.86 6.20
CA ILE A 85 1.13 -7.28 7.31
C ILE A 85 1.41 -8.79 7.20
N ALA A 86 0.37 -9.60 7.00
CA ALA A 86 0.53 -11.05 6.87
C ALA A 86 1.38 -11.44 5.65
N GLN A 87 1.36 -10.62 4.59
CA GLN A 87 2.19 -10.79 3.40
C GLN A 87 3.60 -10.16 3.54
N GLY A 88 3.85 -9.38 4.60
CA GLY A 88 5.10 -8.61 4.75
C GLY A 88 5.28 -7.49 3.70
N ARG A 89 4.20 -7.05 3.05
CA ARG A 89 4.24 -6.05 1.97
C ARG A 89 4.09 -4.63 2.53
N THR A 90 5.19 -3.89 2.58
CA THR A 90 5.24 -2.51 3.09
C THR A 90 4.96 -1.42 2.05
N SER A 91 4.84 -1.78 0.77
CA SER A 91 4.59 -0.84 -0.32
C SER A 91 3.82 -1.47 -1.48
N ILE A 92 3.16 -0.62 -2.27
CA ILE A 92 2.52 -0.96 -3.55
C ILE A 92 3.00 0.04 -4.59
N GLY A 93 3.55 -0.44 -5.72
CA GLY A 93 4.02 0.44 -6.79
C GLY A 93 5.14 1.41 -6.38
N GLY A 94 5.89 1.10 -5.33
CA GLY A 94 6.89 2.02 -4.74
C GLY A 94 6.34 2.99 -3.69
N TYR A 95 5.02 3.07 -3.53
CA TYR A 95 4.37 3.90 -2.50
C TYR A 95 4.28 3.14 -1.19
N GLN A 96 4.83 3.72 -0.13
CA GLN A 96 4.82 3.11 1.20
C GLN A 96 3.42 3.13 1.82
N ILE A 97 3.11 2.06 2.55
CA ILE A 97 1.90 1.95 3.37
C ILE A 97 2.39 2.07 4.81
N ARG A 98 2.35 3.29 5.36
CA ARG A 98 3.00 3.65 6.62
C ARG A 98 2.45 2.80 7.77
N ALA A 99 1.14 2.59 7.79
CA ALA A 99 0.51 1.75 8.79
C ALA A 99 1.10 0.31 8.84
N VAL A 100 1.49 -0.26 7.69
CA VAL A 100 2.15 -1.58 7.64
C VAL A 100 3.61 -1.51 8.08
N VAL A 101 4.34 -0.49 7.62
CA VAL A 101 5.74 -0.26 8.02
C VAL A 101 5.85 -0.11 9.53
N ASP A 102 5.00 0.73 10.12
CA ASP A 102 4.99 0.99 11.56
C ASP A 102 4.65 -0.28 12.34
N ALA A 103 3.64 -1.05 11.89
CA ALA A 103 3.27 -2.31 12.53
C ALA A 103 4.41 -3.34 12.49
N LEU A 104 5.08 -3.51 11.34
CA LEU A 104 6.18 -4.46 11.20
C LEU A 104 7.45 -4.01 11.93
N GLY A 105 7.74 -2.70 11.95
CA GLY A 105 8.85 -2.12 12.70
C GLY A 105 8.70 -2.30 14.21
N GLN A 106 7.47 -2.14 14.74
CA GLN A 106 7.16 -2.41 16.14
C GLN A 106 7.23 -3.91 16.49
N HIS A 107 6.94 -4.79 15.53
CA HIS A 107 6.98 -6.23 15.72
C HIS A 107 8.36 -6.86 15.55
N GLY A 108 9.36 -6.11 15.08
CA GLY A 108 10.75 -6.54 14.98
C GLY A 108 10.88 -7.89 14.28
N ILE A 109 11.03 -7.88 12.95
CA ILE A 109 11.78 -8.97 12.30
C ILE A 109 13.12 -8.98 13.02
N GLY A 110 13.31 -9.95 13.93
CA GLY A 110 14.45 -9.97 14.82
C GLY A 110 15.71 -9.91 13.98
N GLY A 111 16.53 -8.88 14.20
CA GLY A 111 17.93 -8.95 13.79
C GLY A 111 18.54 -10.26 14.31
N PRO A 112 19.62 -10.76 13.68
CA PRO A 112 20.22 -12.05 13.99
C PRO A 112 20.49 -12.28 15.49
N GLU A 113 20.68 -11.20 16.25
CA GLU A 113 20.88 -11.21 17.71
C GLU A 113 19.67 -11.65 18.54
N ARG A 114 18.46 -11.69 17.98
CA ARG A 114 17.23 -12.10 18.69
C ARG A 114 16.70 -13.46 18.27
N ASN A 115 17.40 -14.18 17.39
CA ASN A 115 17.07 -15.56 17.06
C ASN A 115 17.70 -16.50 18.11
N PRO A 116 16.91 -17.20 18.95
CA PRO A 116 17.45 -18.13 19.96
C PRO A 116 18.17 -19.34 19.34
N LEU A 117 18.06 -19.55 18.03
CA LEU A 117 18.77 -20.59 17.27
C LEU A 117 20.04 -20.09 16.58
N TRP A 118 20.32 -18.77 16.59
CA TRP A 118 21.55 -18.23 16.02
C TRP A 118 22.64 -18.22 17.08
N ARG A 119 23.64 -19.11 16.94
CA ARG A 119 24.92 -18.96 17.62
C ARG A 119 25.89 -18.30 16.64
N PRO A 120 26.60 -17.23 17.02
CA PRO A 120 27.76 -16.81 16.26
C PRO A 120 28.74 -17.98 16.25
N GLY A 121 29.14 -18.44 15.06
CA GLY A 121 30.26 -19.36 14.94
C GLY A 121 31.48 -18.67 15.53
N THR A 122 32.00 -19.18 16.63
CA THR A 122 33.31 -18.80 17.14
C THR A 122 34.35 -19.55 16.31
N ASP A 123 35.07 -18.82 15.47
CA ASP A 123 36.42 -19.21 15.04
C ASP A 123 37.42 -18.92 16.16
#